data_AF-U3ANA9-F1
#
_entry.id   AF-U3ANA9-F1
#
_cell.length_a   1.000
_cell.length_b   1.000
_cell.length_c   1.000
_cell.angle_alpha   90.00
_cell.angle_beta   90.00
_cell.angle_gamma   90.00
#
_symmetry.space_group_name_H-M   'P 1'
#
loop_
_entity.id
_entity.type
_entity.pdbx_description
1 polymer ?
#
loop_
_entity_poly.entity_id
_entity_poly.type
_entity_poly.pdbx_seq_one_letter_code
_entity_poly.pdbx_strand_id
1 'polypeptide(L)'
;MTNMNRHTTTGVLFSLLSLSTLVYIMMNGSNMSLLRWPYEAFQGLAFALVWGFGISVVAGYSTAIIFVMSVVIGSFLLGRKLSRYFG
;
A
#
# COMPACT_ATOMS: atom_id res chain seq x y z
N MET A 1 -20.20 -21.48 4.92
CA MET A 1 -19.97 -20.77 3.64
C MET A 1 -20.41 -19.32 3.84
N THR A 2 -19.53 -18.44 4.32
CA THR A 2 -19.91 -17.07 4.72
C THR A 2 -20.08 -16.19 3.49
N ASN A 3 -21.32 -15.74 3.29
CA ASN A 3 -21.73 -14.82 2.24
C ASN A 3 -21.06 -13.45 2.52
N MET A 4 -19.90 -13.21 1.91
CA MET A 4 -19.12 -11.99 2.11
C MET A 4 -19.77 -10.87 1.27
N ASN A 5 -20.25 -9.81 1.93
CA ASN A 5 -20.90 -8.66 1.30
C ASN A 5 -20.07 -8.18 0.09
N ARG A 6 -20.68 -8.15 -1.11
CA ARG A 6 -20.02 -7.73 -2.37
C ARG A 6 -19.24 -6.42 -2.22
N HIS A 7 -19.75 -5.50 -1.39
CA HIS A 7 -19.13 -4.22 -1.06
C HIS A 7 -17.82 -4.32 -0.26
N THR A 8 -17.67 -5.33 0.59
CA THR A 8 -16.44 -5.56 1.36
C THR A 8 -15.38 -6.22 0.49
N THR A 9 -15.80 -7.13 -0.39
CA THR A 9 -14.91 -7.84 -1.32
C THR A 9 -14.27 -6.88 -2.34
N THR A 10 -15.03 -5.93 -2.88
CA THR A 10 -14.49 -4.91 -3.81
C THR A 10 -13.50 -3.98 -3.12
N GLY A 11 -13.76 -3.57 -1.87
CA GLY A 11 -12.83 -2.75 -1.08
C GLY A 11 -11.52 -3.47 -0.77
N VAL A 12 -11.57 -4.77 -0.43
CA VAL A 12 -10.37 -5.58 -0.19
C VAL A 12 -9.57 -5.77 -1.48
N LEU A 13 -10.23 -6.05 -2.61
CA LEU A 13 -9.56 -6.18 -3.91
C LEU A 13 -8.86 -4.88 -4.32
N PHE A 14 -9.51 -3.73 -4.14
CA PHE A 14 -8.91 -2.44 -4.44
C PHE A 14 -7.71 -2.13 -3.54
N SER A 15 -7.79 -2.48 -2.26
CA SER A 15 -6.67 -2.35 -1.33
C SER A 15 -5.49 -3.23 -1.76
N LEU A 16 -5.73 -4.48 -2.17
CA LEU A 16 -4.70 -5.41 -2.65
C LEU A 16 -4.06 -4.93 -3.96
N LEU A 17 -4.86 -4.38 -4.87
CA LEU A 17 -4.41 -3.77 -6.11
C LEU A 17 -3.55 -2.54 -5.87
N SER A 18 -3.96 -1.64 -4.97
CA SER A 18 -3.15 -0.46 -4.60
C SER A 18 -1.82 -0.86 -3.98
N LEU A 19 -1.83 -1.87 -3.10
CA LEU A 19 -0.62 -2.36 -2.44
C LEU A 19 0.34 -3.00 -3.45
N SER A 20 -0.19 -3.82 -4.36
CA SER A 20 0.60 -4.42 -5.45
C SER A 20 1.15 -3.36 -6.40
N THR A 21 0.35 -2.35 -6.76
CA THR A 21 0.77 -1.27 -7.66
C THR A 21 1.89 -0.44 -7.04
N LEU A 22 1.80 -0.14 -5.73
CA LEU A 22 2.83 0.59 -5.00
C LEU A 22 4.16 -0.18 -4.99
N VAL A 23 4.12 -1.48 -4.69
CA VAL A 23 5.29 -2.36 -4.72
C VAL A 23 5.85 -2.45 -6.13
N TYR A 24 4.99 -2.59 -7.14
CA TYR A 24 5.41 -2.71 -8.54
C TYR A 24 6.11 -1.44 -9.03
N ILE A 25 5.59 -0.24 -8.73
CA ILE A 25 6.22 1.03 -9.11
C ILE A 25 7.62 1.16 -8.47
N MET A 26 7.77 0.76 -7.21
CA MET A 26 9.06 0.83 -6.51
C MET A 26 10.08 -0.22 -7.00
N MET A 27 9.62 -1.35 -7.52
CA MET A 27 10.47 -2.47 -7.96
C MET A 27 10.56 -2.64 -9.49
N ASN A 28 10.01 -1.71 -10.29
CA ASN A 28 9.98 -1.75 -11.76
C ASN A 28 11.39 -1.57 -12.38
N GLY A 29 12.24 -2.56 -12.15
CA GLY A 29 13.67 -2.57 -12.48
C GLY A 29 14.53 -3.51 -11.61
N SER A 30 13.96 -4.14 -10.59
CA SER A 30 14.70 -5.04 -9.69
C SER A 30 14.69 -6.48 -10.20
N ASN A 31 15.87 -7.08 -10.38
CA ASN A 31 16.06 -8.49 -10.78
C ASN A 31 15.87 -9.50 -9.61
N MET A 32 15.33 -9.05 -8.48
CA MET A 32 15.19 -9.83 -7.26
C MET A 32 13.89 -10.64 -7.24
N SER A 33 13.86 -11.75 -6.48
CA SER A 33 12.69 -12.61 -6.34
C SER A 33 11.47 -11.87 -5.76
N LEU A 34 10.30 -12.10 -6.37
CA LEU A 34 8.99 -11.50 -6.03
C LEU A 34 8.61 -11.53 -4.55
N LEU A 35 9.13 -12.51 -3.79
CA LEU A 35 8.86 -12.65 -2.35
C LEU A 35 9.57 -11.59 -1.48
N ARG A 36 10.68 -11.01 -1.95
CA ARG A 36 11.44 -9.96 -1.24
C ARG A 36 11.03 -8.55 -1.62
N TRP A 37 10.40 -8.38 -2.78
CA TRP A 37 9.91 -7.08 -3.26
C TRP A 37 9.10 -6.27 -2.25
N PRO A 38 8.13 -6.82 -1.49
CA PRO A 38 7.37 -6.00 -0.55
C PRO A 38 8.25 -5.46 0.59
N TYR A 39 9.21 -6.26 1.06
CA TYR A 39 10.14 -5.83 2.10
C TYR A 39 11.12 -4.77 1.59
N GLU A 40 11.72 -4.99 0.42
CA GLU A 40 12.65 -4.03 -0.19
C GLU A 40 11.95 -2.74 -0.60
N ALA A 41 10.74 -2.81 -1.14
CA ALA A 41 9.95 -1.62 -1.46
C ALA A 41 9.62 -0.81 -0.22
N PHE A 42 9.30 -1.46 0.91
CA PHE A 42 9.07 -0.77 2.18
C PHE A 42 10.33 -0.10 2.71
N GLN A 43 11.47 -0.78 2.63
CA GLN A 43 12.76 -0.21 3.03
C GLN A 43 13.18 0.95 2.12
N GLY A 44 12.98 0.83 0.81
CA GLY A 44 13.20 1.91 -0.16
C GLY A 44 12.27 3.11 0.06
N LEU A 45 11.00 2.86 0.42
CA LEU A 45 10.05 3.90 0.80
C LEU A 45 10.51 4.65 2.06
N ALA A 46 10.89 3.91 3.11
CA ALA A 46 11.42 4.50 4.33
C ALA A 46 12.69 5.31 4.06
N PHE A 47 13.59 4.80 3.23
CA PHE A 47 14.80 5.51 2.80
C PHE A 47 14.46 6.78 2.01
N ALA A 48 13.55 6.73 1.04
CA ALA A 48 13.12 7.88 0.26
C ALA A 48 12.46 8.96 1.14
N LEU A 49 11.73 8.58 2.18
CA LEU A 49 11.16 9.49 3.16
C LEU A 49 12.22 10.12 4.07
N VAL A 50 13.17 9.32 4.58
CA VAL A 50 14.33 9.80 5.34
C VAL A 50 15.12 10.82 4.53
N TRP A 51 15.38 10.49 3.26
CA TRP A 51 16.17 11.33 2.37
C TRP A 51 15.41 12.57 1.91
N GLY A 52 14.11 12.43 1.60
CA GLY A 52 13.26 13.52 1.12
C GLY A 52 12.85 14.53 2.20
N PHE A 53 12.64 14.08 3.44
CA PHE A 53 12.30 14.96 4.57
C PHE A 53 13.49 15.30 5.48
N GLY A 54 14.64 14.63 5.33
CA GLY A 54 15.83 14.86 6.15
C GLY A 54 15.67 14.42 7.62
N ILE A 55 14.83 13.42 7.89
CA ILE A 55 14.50 12.94 9.25
C ILE A 55 15.42 11.79 9.68
N SER A 56 15.53 11.53 10.98
CA SER A 56 16.23 10.34 11.49
C SER A 56 15.63 9.04 10.96
N VAL A 57 16.46 8.01 10.80
CA VAL A 57 16.06 6.68 10.28
C VAL A 57 14.89 6.09 11.07
N VAL A 58 14.88 6.24 12.40
CA VAL A 58 13.81 5.75 13.28
C VAL A 58 12.48 6.46 12.99
N ALA A 59 12.52 7.78 12.77
CA ALA A 59 11.36 8.56 12.39
C ALA A 59 10.88 8.19 10.98
N GLY A 60 11.80 7.95 10.04
CA GLY A 60 11.47 7.57 8.67
C GLY A 60 10.69 6.27 8.56
N TYR A 61 11.05 5.23 9.32
CA TYR A 61 10.27 4.00 9.40
C TYR A 61 8.87 4.25 9.99
N SER A 62 8.77 5.11 10.99
CA SER A 62 7.48 5.47 11.60
C SER A 62 6.56 6.16 10.59
N THR A 63 7.10 7.11 9.83
CA THR A 63 6.39 7.82 8.76
C THR A 63 6.01 6.89 7.60
N ALA A 64 6.88 5.94 7.23
CA ALA A 64 6.60 4.94 6.22
C ALA A 64 5.39 4.05 6.59
N ILE A 65 5.29 3.62 7.86
CA ILE A 65 4.14 2.87 8.36
C ILE A 65 2.87 3.71 8.24
N ILE A 66 2.91 4.98 8.68
CA ILE A 66 1.75 5.89 8.60
C ILE A 66 1.33 6.10 7.14
N PHE A 67 2.28 6.23 6.23
CA PHE A 67 2.02 6.39 4.80
C PHE A 67 1.33 5.16 4.21
N VAL A 68 1.88 3.96 4.45
CA VAL A 68 1.27 2.70 3.98
C VAL A 68 -0.13 2.54 4.56
N MET A 69 -0.33 2.82 5.85
CA MET A 69 -1.65 2.77 6.48
C MET A 69 -2.62 3.77 5.86
N SER A 70 -2.17 4.98 5.55
CA SER A 70 -3.00 6.00 4.89
C SER A 70 -3.41 5.58 3.48
N VAL A 71 -2.51 4.94 2.72
CA VAL A 71 -2.80 4.39 1.39
C VAL A 71 -3.81 3.23 1.47
N VAL A 72 -3.65 2.33 2.45
CA VAL A 72 -4.59 1.22 2.67
C VAL A 72 -5.97 1.73 3.08
N ILE A 73 -6.04 2.63 4.07
CA ILE A 73 -7.31 3.21 4.53
C ILE A 73 -7.96 4.02 3.42
N GLY A 74 -7.19 4.85 2.70
CA GLY A 74 -7.66 5.64 1.58
C GLY A 74 -8.24 4.77 0.46
N SER A 75 -7.53 3.69 0.10
CA SER A 75 -7.99 2.73 -0.91
C SER A 75 -9.24 1.97 -0.45
N PHE A 76 -9.31 1.61 0.84
CA PHE A 76 -10.49 0.95 1.40
C PHE A 76 -11.71 1.87 1.45
N LEU A 77 -11.51 3.15 1.75
CA LEU A 77 -12.56 4.17 1.73
C LEU A 77 -13.01 4.48 0.30
N LEU A 78 -12.08 4.61 -0.66
CA LEU A 78 -12.39 4.79 -2.08
C LEU A 78 -13.15 3.58 -2.64
N GLY A 79 -12.72 2.36 -2.32
CA GLY A 79 -13.41 1.12 -2.70
C GLY A 79 -14.83 1.05 -2.13
N ARG A 80 -15.02 1.39 -0.84
CA ARG A 80 -16.37 1.49 -0.25
C ARG A 80 -17.22 2.58 -0.90
N LYS A 81 -16.64 3.74 -1.23
CA LYS A 81 -17.35 4.88 -1.82
C LYS A 81 -17.77 4.60 -3.26
N LEU A 82 -16.90 3.99 -4.06
CA LEU A 82 -17.21 3.48 -5.40
C LEU A 82 -18.29 2.41 -5.35
N SER A 83 -18.22 1.50 -4.38
CA SER A 83 -19.21 0.44 -4.25
C SER A 83 -20.60 0.94 -3.83
N ARG A 84 -20.70 2.12 -3.20
CA ARG A 84 -21.98 2.83 -2.96
C ARG A 84 -22.50 3.59 -4.17
N TYR A 85 -21.62 3.96 -5.11
CA TYR A 85 -22.00 4.68 -6.32
C TYR A 85 -22.42 3.74 -7.45
N PHE A 86 -21.99 2.48 -7.40
CA PHE A 86 -22.22 1.47 -8.42
C PHE A 86 -23.27 0.40 -8.03
N GLY A 87 -23.93 0.56 -6.88
CA GLY A 87 -25.04 -0.28 -6.43
C GLY A 87 -26.22 0.60 -6.05
#